data_AF-A0A963SE39-F1
#
_entry.id   AF-A0A963SE39-F1
#
_cell.length_a   1.000
_cell.length_b   1.000
_cell.length_c   1.000
_cell.angle_alpha   90.00
_cell.angle_beta   90.00
_cell.angle_gamma   90.00
#
_symmetry.space_group_name_H-M   'P 1'
#
loop_
_entity.id
_entity.type
_entity.pdbx_description
1 polymer ?
#
loop_
_entity_poly.entity_id
_entity_poly.type
_entity_poly.pdbx_seq_one_letter_code
_entity_poly.pdbx_strand_id
1 'polypeptide(L)'
;FHHFKSKDELGVAAANHWSEMTGALFATAPYHEHADPLDRVLAYVAFRKALLQGELPEFTCLVGTMVQETYETAPAIRDACERSITGHAETLEADIEAAMRERNMTPGWTAKSLALHTQAVIQGAFIIAKATGGAEPAADSIDHLSRYIELLFASPTQQTT
;
A
#
# COMPACT_ATOMS: atom_id res chain seq x y z
N PHE A 1 25.63 15.90 15.14
CA PHE A 1 25.74 15.71 13.67
C PHE A 1 26.99 14.89 13.30
N HIS A 2 27.23 13.74 13.97
CA HIS A 2 28.34 12.85 13.61
C HIS A 2 27.96 11.84 12.51
N HIS A 3 26.68 11.46 12.46
CA HIS A 3 26.14 10.49 11.49
C HIS A 3 25.33 11.14 10.36
N PHE A 4 24.74 12.31 10.62
CA PHE A 4 23.95 13.09 9.66
C PHE A 4 24.33 14.56 9.81
N LYS A 5 24.28 15.32 8.73
CA LYS A 5 24.61 16.75 8.66
C LYS A 5 23.43 17.64 9.00
N SER A 6 22.19 17.15 8.87
CA SER A 6 20.97 17.87 9.23
C SER A 6 19.88 16.93 9.77
N LYS A 7 18.81 17.51 10.34
CA LYS A 7 17.61 16.77 10.72
C LYS A 7 16.89 16.21 9.48
N ASP A 8 16.87 16.97 8.39
CA ASP A 8 16.28 16.54 7.13
C ASP A 8 17.00 15.32 6.55
N GLU A 9 18.34 15.29 6.63
CA GLU A 9 19.12 14.14 6.19
C GLU A 9 18.82 12.89 7.03
N LEU A 10 18.66 13.04 8.34
CA LEU A 10 18.18 11.97 9.22
C LEU A 10 16.76 11.52 8.84
N GLY A 11 15.85 12.45 8.54
CA GLY A 11 14.48 12.13 8.12
C GLY A 11 14.43 11.35 6.81
N VAL A 12 15.19 11.78 5.80
CA VAL A 12 15.33 11.05 4.53
C VAL A 12 15.92 9.65 4.76
N ALA A 13 16.95 9.53 5.59
CA ALA A 13 17.54 8.24 5.93
C ALA A 13 16.54 7.31 6.64
N ALA A 14 15.71 7.84 7.54
CA ALA A 14 14.67 7.06 8.20
C ALA A 14 13.60 6.56 7.22
N ALA A 15 13.15 7.40 6.28
CA ALA A 15 12.19 7.00 5.24
C ALA A 15 12.77 5.94 4.29
N ASN A 16 14.04 6.06 3.91
CA ASN A 16 14.72 5.07 3.07
C ASN A 16 14.90 3.75 3.82
N HIS A 17 15.36 3.78 5.07
CA HIS A 17 15.52 2.58 5.89
C HIS A 17 14.19 1.84 6.09
N TRP A 18 13.10 2.58 6.32
CA TRP A 18 11.75 2.02 6.36
C TRP A 18 11.38 1.30 5.07
N SER A 19 11.66 1.92 3.92
CA SER A 19 11.38 1.35 2.60
C SER A 19 12.16 0.06 2.35
N GLU A 20 13.43 0.00 2.77
CA GLU A 20 14.26 -1.21 2.65
C GLU A 20 13.70 -2.36 3.51
N MET A 21 13.43 -2.08 4.80
CA MET A 21 12.95 -3.09 5.73
C MET A 21 11.57 -3.63 5.36
N THR A 22 10.63 -2.73 5.04
CA THR A 22 9.28 -3.14 4.64
C THR A 22 9.26 -3.76 3.25
N GLY A 23 10.06 -3.25 2.31
CA GLY A 23 10.22 -3.85 0.99
C GLY A 23 10.68 -5.31 1.08
N ALA A 24 11.66 -5.61 1.93
CA ALA A 24 12.12 -6.99 2.15
C ALA A 24 11.04 -7.90 2.76
N LEU A 25 10.23 -7.38 3.69
CA LEU A 25 9.09 -8.10 4.27
C LEU A 25 8.07 -8.48 3.20
N PHE A 26 7.67 -7.55 2.33
CA PHE A 26 6.69 -7.82 1.27
C PHE A 26 7.25 -8.68 0.14
N ALA A 27 8.52 -8.50 -0.23
CA ALA A 27 9.15 -9.28 -1.29
C ALA A 27 9.26 -10.78 -0.94
N THR A 28 9.28 -11.13 0.34
CA THR A 28 9.43 -12.51 0.83
C THR A 28 8.14 -13.12 1.40
N ALA A 29 7.02 -12.39 1.32
CA ALA A 29 5.75 -12.85 1.87
C ALA A 29 5.13 -13.96 1.00
N PRO A 30 4.36 -14.89 1.61
CA PRO A 30 3.85 -16.08 0.91
C PRO A 30 2.75 -15.79 -0.13
N TYR A 31 2.22 -14.56 -0.19
CA TYR A 31 1.15 -14.23 -1.14
C TYR A 31 1.60 -14.31 -2.60
N HIS A 32 2.91 -14.36 -2.88
CA HIS A 32 3.46 -14.56 -4.22
C HIS A 32 3.28 -16.00 -4.76
N GLU A 33 2.93 -16.96 -3.90
CA GLU A 33 2.91 -18.39 -4.25
C GLU A 33 1.64 -18.83 -5.01
N HIS A 34 0.61 -17.98 -5.08
CA HIS A 34 -0.61 -18.30 -5.81
C HIS A 34 -0.39 -18.31 -7.33
N ALA A 35 -1.00 -19.29 -8.00
CA ALA A 35 -0.94 -19.43 -9.45
C ALA A 35 -1.73 -18.32 -10.17
N ASP A 36 -2.98 -18.08 -9.72
CA ASP A 36 -3.82 -17.01 -10.28
C ASP A 36 -3.28 -15.64 -9.80
N PRO A 37 -2.99 -14.69 -10.72
CA PRO A 37 -2.55 -13.35 -10.36
C PRO A 37 -3.57 -12.57 -9.51
N LEU A 38 -4.88 -12.80 -9.67
CA LEU A 38 -5.89 -12.18 -8.81
C LEU A 38 -5.80 -12.72 -7.38
N ASP A 39 -5.56 -14.02 -7.23
CA ASP A 39 -5.36 -14.63 -5.90
C ASP A 39 -4.12 -14.04 -5.22
N ARG A 40 -3.03 -13.74 -5.97
CA ARG A 40 -1.87 -13.03 -5.42
C ARG A 40 -2.22 -11.63 -4.90
N VAL A 41 -3.02 -10.86 -5.64
CA VAL A 41 -3.49 -9.53 -5.21
C VAL A 41 -4.38 -9.61 -3.97
N LEU A 42 -5.34 -10.54 -3.94
CA LEU A 42 -6.23 -10.73 -2.79
C LEU A 42 -5.46 -11.26 -1.57
N ALA A 43 -4.49 -12.15 -1.77
CA ALA A 43 -3.60 -12.63 -0.72
C ALA A 43 -2.68 -11.53 -0.18
N TYR A 44 -2.23 -10.58 -1.00
CA TYR A 44 -1.56 -9.37 -0.52
C TYR A 44 -2.47 -8.55 0.39
N VAL A 45 -3.73 -8.34 0.02
CA VAL A 45 -4.71 -7.61 0.85
C VAL A 45 -4.95 -8.34 2.18
N ALA A 46 -5.11 -9.66 2.14
CA ALA A 46 -5.22 -10.49 3.34
C ALA A 46 -3.96 -10.42 4.23
N PHE A 47 -2.76 -10.41 3.62
CA PHE A 47 -1.50 -10.24 4.33
C PHE A 47 -1.41 -8.87 5.01
N ARG A 48 -1.85 -7.79 4.34
CA ARG A 48 -1.94 -6.45 4.95
C ARG A 48 -2.86 -6.44 6.18
N LYS A 49 -3.98 -7.16 6.15
CA LYS A 49 -4.86 -7.32 7.32
C LYS A 49 -4.17 -8.11 8.44
N ALA A 50 -3.46 -9.19 8.10
CA ALA A 50 -2.75 -10.00 9.07
C ALA A 50 -1.63 -9.24 9.82
N LEU A 51 -1.07 -8.20 9.20
CA LEU A 51 -0.08 -7.32 9.83
C LEU A 51 -0.67 -6.35 10.86
N LEU A 52 -2.00 -6.23 10.98
CA LEU A 52 -2.65 -5.36 11.96
C LEU A 52 -2.63 -5.98 13.37
N GLN A 53 -1.44 -6.17 13.92
CA GLN A 53 -1.21 -6.79 15.23
C GLN A 53 -0.30 -5.90 16.09
N GLY A 54 -0.47 -5.97 17.40
CA GLY A 54 0.30 -5.16 18.35
C GLY A 54 -0.24 -3.72 18.50
N GLU A 55 0.64 -2.83 18.93
CA GLU A 55 0.37 -1.41 19.16
C GLU A 55 0.34 -0.62 17.85
N LEU A 56 -0.35 0.52 17.83
CA LEU A 56 -0.55 1.34 16.63
C LEU A 56 0.73 1.66 15.84
N PRO A 57 1.88 2.02 16.46
CA PRO A 57 3.11 2.29 15.71
C PRO A 57 3.71 1.04 15.03
N GLU A 58 3.36 -0.16 15.49
CA GLU A 58 3.94 -1.42 15.00
C GLU A 58 3.36 -1.84 13.65
N PHE A 59 2.12 -1.44 13.35
CA PHE A 59 1.46 -1.77 12.07
C PHE A 59 1.12 -0.58 11.18
N THR A 60 1.23 0.65 11.68
CA THR A 60 0.94 1.85 10.87
C THR A 60 2.17 2.35 10.12
N CYS A 61 1.94 3.03 8.99
CA CYS A 61 3.01 3.43 8.09
C CYS A 61 3.81 4.63 8.63
N LEU A 62 5.13 4.45 8.81
CA LEU A 62 6.04 5.53 9.19
C LEU A 62 6.03 6.67 8.16
N VAL A 63 6.31 6.35 6.89
CA VAL A 63 6.38 7.37 5.82
C VAL A 63 5.03 8.04 5.55
N GLY A 64 3.92 7.33 5.77
CA GLY A 64 2.58 7.90 5.73
C GLY A 64 2.30 8.89 6.87
N THR A 65 2.96 8.70 8.01
CA THR A 65 2.91 9.65 9.14
C THR A 65 3.79 10.86 8.88
N MET A 66 5.03 10.62 8.43
CA MET A 66 5.99 11.68 8.13
C MET A 66 5.45 12.65 7.07
N VAL A 67 4.91 12.13 5.96
CA VAL A 67 4.44 12.99 4.86
C VAL A 67 3.29 13.90 5.29
N GLN A 68 2.41 13.47 6.20
CA GLN A 68 1.32 14.32 6.72
C GLN A 68 1.83 15.53 7.49
N GLU A 69 2.97 15.38 8.19
CA GLU A 69 3.58 16.49 8.93
C GLU A 69 4.49 17.36 8.04
N THR A 70 5.19 16.75 7.08
CA THR A 70 6.30 17.41 6.39
C THR A 70 6.01 17.87 4.96
N TYR A 71 4.80 17.63 4.41
CA TYR A 71 4.55 17.83 2.97
C TYR A 71 4.83 19.25 2.45
N GLU A 72 4.62 20.30 3.26
CA GLU A 72 4.93 21.69 2.88
C GLU A 72 6.32 22.14 3.34
N THR A 73 6.84 21.57 4.43
CA THR A 73 7.96 22.14 5.18
C THR A 73 9.30 21.48 4.91
N ALA A 74 9.32 20.21 4.47
CA ALA A 74 10.55 19.49 4.15
C ALA A 74 10.41 18.68 2.84
N PRO A 75 10.63 19.33 1.67
CA PRO A 75 10.48 18.69 0.36
C PRO A 75 11.28 17.40 0.19
N ALA A 76 12.51 17.34 0.71
CA ALA A 76 13.35 16.15 0.59
C ALA A 76 12.76 14.93 1.35
N ILE A 77 12.16 15.16 2.52
CA ILE A 77 11.48 14.12 3.29
C ILE A 77 10.19 13.70 2.57
N ARG A 78 9.39 14.67 2.10
CA ARG A 78 8.18 14.41 1.32
C ARG A 78 8.50 13.52 0.11
N ASP A 79 9.54 13.85 -0.65
CA ASP A 79 9.92 13.12 -1.85
C ASP A 79 10.41 11.69 -1.50
N ALA A 80 11.08 11.50 -0.36
CA ALA A 80 11.42 10.16 0.13
C ALA A 80 10.20 9.34 0.54
N CYS A 81 9.22 9.97 1.19
CA CYS A 81 7.96 9.32 1.55
C CYS A 81 7.13 8.96 0.31
N GLU A 82 7.08 9.85 -0.68
CA GLU A 82 6.40 9.62 -1.96
C GLU A 82 6.97 8.36 -2.63
N ARG A 83 8.28 8.31 -2.88
CA ARG A 83 8.93 7.13 -3.50
C ARG A 83 8.64 5.84 -2.76
N SER A 84 8.58 5.88 -1.42
CA SER A 84 8.26 4.71 -0.60
C SER A 84 6.82 4.25 -0.82
N ILE A 85 5.86 5.17 -0.78
CA ILE A 85 4.43 4.87 -0.90
C ILE A 85 4.07 4.45 -2.32
N THR A 86 4.51 5.21 -3.32
CA THR A 86 4.22 4.94 -4.74
C THR A 86 4.98 3.71 -5.23
N GLY A 87 6.26 3.57 -4.86
CA GLY A 87 7.06 2.38 -5.19
C GLY A 87 6.50 1.10 -4.57
N HIS A 88 5.90 1.16 -3.37
CA HIS A 88 5.20 -0.01 -2.83
C HIS A 88 3.91 -0.33 -3.60
N ALA A 89 3.15 0.68 -4.05
CA ALA A 89 2.00 0.46 -4.91
C ALA A 89 2.40 -0.24 -6.22
N GLU A 90 3.48 0.22 -6.86
CA GLU A 90 3.99 -0.32 -8.14
C GLU A 90 4.22 -1.84 -8.09
N THR A 91 4.54 -2.41 -6.92
CA THR A 91 4.73 -3.86 -6.74
C THR A 91 3.50 -4.70 -7.07
N LEU A 92 2.29 -4.11 -7.06
CA LEU A 92 1.03 -4.81 -7.37
C LEU A 92 0.67 -4.73 -8.85
N GLU A 93 1.28 -3.83 -9.62
CA GLU A 93 0.84 -3.53 -10.99
C GLU A 93 0.92 -4.76 -11.89
N ALA A 94 2.03 -5.52 -11.81
CA ALA A 94 2.24 -6.70 -12.66
C ALA A 94 1.17 -7.78 -12.44
N ASP A 95 0.77 -8.04 -11.20
CA ASP A 95 -0.27 -9.02 -10.88
C ASP A 95 -1.66 -8.51 -11.28
N ILE A 96 -1.95 -7.22 -11.09
CA ILE A 96 -3.20 -6.63 -11.54
C ILE A 96 -3.31 -6.71 -13.07
N GLU A 97 -2.25 -6.35 -13.81
CA GLU A 97 -2.22 -6.46 -15.28
C GLU A 97 -2.38 -7.91 -15.77
N ALA A 98 -1.72 -8.86 -15.10
CA ALA A 98 -1.87 -10.27 -15.42
C ALA A 98 -3.30 -10.76 -15.19
N ALA A 99 -3.92 -10.39 -14.06
CA ALA A 99 -5.30 -10.74 -13.75
C ALA A 99 -6.29 -10.15 -14.76
N MET A 100 -6.09 -8.90 -15.18
CA MET A 100 -6.90 -8.25 -16.21
C MET A 100 -6.79 -9.00 -17.55
N ARG A 101 -5.56 -9.36 -17.95
CA ARG A 101 -5.27 -10.05 -19.21
C ARG A 101 -5.86 -11.45 -19.26
N GLU A 102 -5.71 -12.25 -18.20
CA GLU A 102 -6.27 -13.60 -18.13
C GLU A 102 -7.80 -13.60 -18.20
N ARG A 103 -8.43 -12.52 -17.73
CA ARG A 103 -9.88 -12.32 -17.75
C ARG A 103 -10.38 -11.54 -18.96
N ASN A 104 -9.50 -11.21 -19.92
CA ASN A 104 -9.81 -10.42 -21.12
C ASN A 104 -10.55 -9.10 -20.82
N MET A 105 -10.17 -8.42 -19.74
CA MET A 105 -10.83 -7.19 -19.30
C MET A 105 -10.29 -5.96 -20.04
N THR A 106 -11.18 -5.03 -20.40
CA THR A 106 -10.83 -3.70 -20.93
C THR A 106 -11.55 -2.59 -20.14
N PRO A 107 -11.22 -2.38 -18.86
CA PRO A 107 -11.92 -1.41 -18.03
C PRO A 107 -11.46 0.02 -18.29
N GLY A 108 -12.25 1.00 -17.82
CA GLY A 108 -11.89 2.42 -17.83
C GLY A 108 -10.84 2.81 -16.77
N TRP A 109 -10.19 1.84 -16.13
CA TRP A 109 -9.15 2.03 -15.10
C TRP A 109 -7.89 1.23 -15.46
N THR A 110 -6.78 1.57 -14.80
CA THR A 110 -5.46 0.96 -15.04
C THR A 110 -4.97 0.21 -13.82
N ALA A 111 -4.04 -0.74 -14.01
CA ALA A 111 -3.39 -1.44 -12.92
C ALA A 111 -2.72 -0.48 -11.92
N LYS A 112 -1.98 0.51 -12.44
CA LYS A 112 -1.40 1.60 -11.67
C LYS A 112 -2.43 2.35 -10.82
N SER A 113 -3.58 2.73 -11.39
CA SER A 113 -4.61 3.44 -10.63
C SER A 113 -5.23 2.58 -9.51
N LEU A 114 -5.40 1.27 -9.74
CA LEU A 114 -5.91 0.35 -8.73
C LEU A 114 -4.88 0.07 -7.62
N ALA A 115 -3.60 -0.06 -7.99
CA ALA A 115 -2.51 -0.19 -7.04
C ALA A 115 -2.39 1.04 -6.12
N LEU A 116 -2.45 2.24 -6.69
CA LEU A 116 -2.48 3.49 -5.90
C LEU A 116 -3.74 3.59 -5.03
N HIS A 117 -4.90 3.17 -5.53
CA HIS A 117 -6.13 3.13 -4.73
C HIS A 117 -6.00 2.17 -3.53
N THR A 118 -5.37 1.01 -3.73
CA THR A 118 -5.07 0.04 -2.67
C THR A 118 -4.23 0.69 -1.56
N GLN A 119 -3.16 1.42 -1.93
CA GLN A 119 -2.39 2.18 -0.93
C GLN A 119 -3.22 3.28 -0.27
N ALA A 120 -4.04 4.02 -1.02
CA ALA A 120 -4.87 5.08 -0.45
C ALA A 120 -5.83 4.56 0.62
N VAL A 121 -6.51 3.43 0.38
CA VAL A 121 -7.41 2.80 1.36
C VAL A 121 -6.63 2.35 2.60
N ILE A 122 -5.47 1.71 2.43
CA ILE A 122 -4.70 1.20 3.57
C ILE A 122 -4.09 2.35 4.40
N GLN A 123 -3.58 3.40 3.77
CA GLN A 123 -3.07 4.58 4.47
C GLN A 123 -4.20 5.30 5.23
N GLY A 124 -5.38 5.45 4.61
CA GLY A 124 -6.57 5.97 5.26
C GLY A 124 -7.02 5.11 6.45
N ALA A 125 -7.00 3.78 6.30
CA ALA A 125 -7.31 2.83 7.37
C ALA A 125 -6.38 3.02 8.58
N PHE A 126 -5.09 3.24 8.35
CA PHE A 126 -4.13 3.54 9.42
C PHE A 126 -4.43 4.85 10.16
N ILE A 127 -4.90 5.88 9.46
CA ILE A 127 -5.34 7.14 10.10
C ILE A 127 -6.55 6.88 11.00
N ILE A 128 -7.54 6.11 10.53
CA ILE A 128 -8.72 5.77 11.32
C ILE A 128 -8.33 4.92 12.54
N ALA A 129 -7.43 3.94 12.40
CA ALA A 129 -6.94 3.15 13.53
C ALA A 129 -6.29 4.04 14.60
N LYS A 130 -5.45 5.00 14.20
CA LYS A 130 -4.87 5.98 15.13
C LYS A 130 -5.91 6.85 15.81
N ALA A 131 -6.93 7.28 15.06
CA ALA A 131 -8.00 8.13 15.58
C ALA A 131 -8.93 7.39 16.57
N THR A 132 -9.14 6.10 16.37
CA THR A 132 -10.06 5.27 17.17
C THR A 132 -9.37 4.44 18.25
N GLY A 133 -8.04 4.34 18.22
CA GLY A 133 -7.26 3.63 19.23
C GLY A 133 -7.18 2.12 19.02
N GLY A 134 -7.49 1.60 17.83
CA GLY A 134 -7.53 0.15 17.60
C GLY A 134 -7.46 -0.26 16.13
N ALA A 135 -7.12 -1.52 15.90
CA ALA A 135 -6.96 -2.10 14.56
C ALA A 135 -8.30 -2.45 13.88
N GLU A 136 -9.39 -2.64 14.63
CA GLU A 136 -10.67 -3.14 14.11
C GLU A 136 -11.20 -2.30 12.93
N PRO A 137 -11.28 -0.96 13.00
CA PRO A 137 -11.79 -0.18 11.86
C PRO A 137 -10.87 -0.23 10.63
N ALA A 138 -9.57 -0.44 10.84
CA ALA A 138 -8.63 -0.65 9.73
C ALA A 138 -8.82 -2.01 9.08
N ALA A 139 -9.05 -3.06 9.88
CA ALA A 139 -9.36 -4.40 9.40
C ALA A 139 -10.64 -4.41 8.55
N ASP A 140 -11.70 -3.71 8.99
CA ASP A 140 -12.94 -3.55 8.23
C ASP A 140 -12.70 -2.85 6.89
N SER A 141 -11.86 -1.81 6.87
CA SER A 141 -11.50 -1.09 5.64
C SER A 141 -10.76 -2.00 4.64
N ILE A 142 -9.88 -2.87 5.13
CA ILE A 142 -9.18 -3.86 4.30
C ILE A 142 -10.14 -4.94 3.78
N ASP A 143 -11.11 -5.38 4.57
CA ASP A 143 -12.15 -6.30 4.10
C ASP A 143 -13.01 -5.68 2.99
N HIS A 144 -13.35 -4.39 3.10
CA HIS A 144 -14.04 -3.66 2.05
C HIS A 144 -13.20 -3.51 0.78
N LEU A 145 -11.88 -3.33 0.91
CA LEU A 145 -10.96 -3.31 -0.23
C LEU A 145 -10.93 -4.66 -0.97
N SER A 146 -10.88 -5.78 -0.22
CA SER A 146 -10.95 -7.13 -0.81
C SER A 146 -12.23 -7.31 -1.63
N ARG A 147 -13.40 -6.98 -1.04
CA ARG A 147 -14.70 -7.04 -1.73
C ARG A 147 -14.75 -6.15 -2.98
N TYR A 148 -14.16 -4.96 -2.90
CA TYR A 148 -14.10 -4.05 -4.04
C TYR A 148 -13.30 -4.65 -5.20
N ILE A 149 -12.13 -5.23 -4.91
CA ILE A 149 -11.30 -5.91 -5.92
C ILE A 149 -12.07 -7.10 -6.52
N GLU A 150 -12.68 -7.95 -5.69
CA GLU A 150 -13.51 -9.07 -6.16
C GLU A 150 -14.62 -8.59 -7.12
N LEU A 151 -15.32 -7.50 -6.79
CA LEU A 151 -16.36 -6.92 -7.63
C LEU A 151 -15.84 -6.38 -8.96
N LEU A 152 -14.67 -5.72 -8.96
CA LEU A 152 -14.03 -5.23 -10.18
C LEU A 152 -13.71 -6.37 -11.16
N PHE A 153 -13.25 -7.51 -10.63
CA PHE A 153 -12.84 -8.66 -11.43
C PHE A 153 -13.96 -9.69 -11.70
N ALA A 154 -15.11 -9.58 -11.02
CA ALA A 154 -16.30 -10.39 -11.27
C ALA A 154 -17.28 -9.76 -12.29
N SER A 155 -17.22 -8.44 -12.48
CA SER A 155 -18.14 -7.73 -13.36
C SER A 155 -17.79 -7.93 -14.84
N PRO A 156 -18.74 -8.29 -15.74
CA PRO A 156 -18.51 -8.22 -17.17
C PRO A 156 -18.26 -6.76 -17.52
N THR A 157 -17.02 -6.42 -17.86
CA THR A 157 -16.61 -5.03 -18.13
C THR A 157 -17.50 -4.46 -19.25
N GLN A 158 -18.39 -3.52 -18.91
CA GLN A 158 -19.15 -2.79 -19.92
C GLN A 158 -18.16 -1.98 -20.76
N GLN A 159 -18.10 -2.30 -22.05
CA GLN A 159 -17.41 -1.48 -23.05
C GLN A 159 -18.09 -0.10 -23.06
N THR A 160 -17.45 0.92 -22.51
CA THR A 160 -17.80 2.30 -22.80
C THR A 160 -17.48 2.55 -24.27
N THR A 161 -18.53 2.62 -25.09
CA THR A 161 -18.53 3.10 -26.48
C THR A 161 -18.07 4.54 -26.60
#